data_AF-A0A9P1FVX9-F1
#
_entry.id   AF-A0A9P1FVX9-F1
#
_cell.length_a   1.000
_cell.length_b   1.000
_cell.length_c   1.000
_cell.angle_alpha   90.00
_cell.angle_beta   90.00
_cell.angle_gamma   90.00
#
_symmetry.space_group_name_H-M   'P 1'
#
loop_
_entity.id
_entity.type
_entity.pdbx_description
1 polymer ?
#
loop_
_entity_poly.entity_id
_entity_poly.type
_entity_poly.pdbx_seq_one_letter_code
_entity_poly.pdbx_strand_id
1 'polypeptide(L)'
;MKELENNGAMLAQTELAVKEKRGWRALEGQSAIEALHRTEEWREQYRIVQQDGLALKNAPQDFRSDRELVAEACWANGLALQHAPDFNDDWEVVMCAVSKNGTALMWASDVLQADKEVVLRAVKENGGALAYASQELRRDRDVVLAAVQQRGMALRYAAEELKGDRDVVKTAARQSKRALMYAADFLRKDPAFVQEASTQAPPDPEPGLAEVIPPGYGPGL
;
A
#
# COMPACT_ATOMS: atom_id res chain seq x y z
N MET A 1 -17.40 11.18 4.48
CA MET A 1 -17.34 11.28 3.00
C MET A 1 -16.11 12.06 2.51
N LYS A 2 -15.65 13.13 3.19
CA LYS A 2 -14.40 13.82 2.84
C LYS A 2 -13.10 13.02 3.07
N GLU A 3 -13.05 12.04 3.98
CA GLU A 3 -11.86 11.16 4.11
C GLU A 3 -11.69 10.17 2.95
N LEU A 4 -12.80 9.74 2.33
CA LEU A 4 -12.75 8.95 1.10
C LEU A 4 -12.30 9.83 -0.08
N GLU A 5 -12.65 11.12 -0.07
CA GLU A 5 -12.14 12.11 -1.04
C GLU A 5 -10.69 12.52 -0.78
N ASN A 6 -10.22 12.58 0.47
CA ASN A 6 -8.82 12.90 0.81
C ASN A 6 -7.88 11.72 0.62
N ASN A 7 -8.30 10.49 0.93
CA ASN A 7 -7.59 9.29 0.51
C ASN A 7 -7.61 9.18 -1.01
N GLY A 8 -8.74 9.52 -1.65
CA GLY A 8 -8.85 9.67 -3.09
C GLY A 8 -7.91 10.74 -3.66
N ALA A 9 -7.71 11.87 -2.97
CA ALA A 9 -6.84 12.97 -3.39
C ALA A 9 -5.36 12.67 -3.15
N MET A 10 -4.99 11.97 -2.07
CA MET A 10 -3.62 11.49 -1.87
C MET A 10 -3.30 10.33 -2.84
N LEU A 11 -4.27 9.44 -3.11
CA LEU A 11 -4.16 8.44 -4.18
C LEU A 11 -4.08 9.10 -5.56
N ALA A 12 -4.82 10.19 -5.82
CA ALA A 12 -4.76 10.94 -7.06
C ALA A 12 -3.46 11.73 -7.19
N GLN A 13 -2.93 12.31 -6.09
CA GLN A 13 -1.64 12.99 -6.06
C GLN A 13 -0.48 12.01 -6.15
N THR A 14 -0.59 10.80 -5.61
CA THR A 14 0.42 9.74 -5.79
C THR A 14 0.30 9.10 -7.15
N GLU A 15 -0.90 8.95 -7.70
CA GLU A 15 -1.12 8.55 -9.09
C GLU A 15 -0.56 9.60 -10.05
N LEU A 16 -0.77 10.89 -9.78
CA LEU A 16 -0.19 11.99 -10.56
C LEU A 16 1.32 12.04 -10.37
N ALA A 17 1.85 11.89 -9.14
CA ALA A 17 3.29 11.92 -8.87
C ALA A 17 4.01 10.67 -9.40
N VAL A 18 3.36 9.50 -9.43
CA VAL A 18 3.87 8.29 -10.09
C VAL A 18 3.81 8.50 -11.60
N LYS A 19 2.72 9.04 -12.16
CA LYS A 19 2.61 9.39 -13.60
C LYS A 19 3.60 10.50 -14.01
N GLU A 20 3.91 11.45 -13.13
CA GLU A 20 4.86 12.54 -13.34
C GLU A 20 6.31 12.09 -13.14
N LYS A 21 6.62 11.25 -12.13
CA LYS A 21 7.93 10.59 -12.01
C LYS A 21 8.17 9.54 -13.09
N ARG A 22 7.12 8.95 -13.67
CA ARG A 22 7.17 8.02 -14.83
C ARG A 22 7.55 8.69 -16.16
N GLY A 23 7.75 10.01 -16.24
CA GLY A 23 8.03 10.66 -17.53
C GLY A 23 6.91 10.44 -18.57
N TRP A 24 5.67 10.25 -18.13
CA TRP A 24 4.53 9.93 -19.00
C TRP A 24 3.81 11.16 -19.59
N ARG A 25 4.37 12.37 -19.46
CA ARG A 25 3.94 13.50 -20.30
C ARG A 25 4.83 13.57 -21.53
N ALA A 26 4.23 13.32 -22.69
CA ALA A 26 4.73 13.75 -24.00
C ALA A 26 6.10 13.20 -24.42
N LEU A 27 6.14 11.92 -24.77
CA LEU A 27 6.79 11.55 -26.02
C LEU A 27 5.67 11.39 -27.06
N GLU A 28 5.23 12.51 -27.61
CA GLU A 28 4.83 12.52 -29.02
C GLU A 28 6.06 12.06 -29.82
N GLY A 29 6.19 10.75 -30.01
CA GLY A 29 7.26 10.10 -30.73
C GLY A 29 8.43 9.63 -29.85
N GLN A 30 8.75 8.34 -30.01
CA GLN A 30 10.05 7.72 -29.71
C GLN A 30 10.23 7.05 -28.33
N SER A 31 9.47 5.98 -28.08
CA SER A 31 10.13 4.75 -27.65
C SER A 31 10.32 3.87 -28.88
N ALA A 32 11.57 3.61 -29.27
CA ALA A 32 11.92 2.76 -30.41
C ALA A 32 11.45 1.29 -30.26
N ILE A 33 10.86 0.93 -29.11
CA ILE A 33 10.25 -0.37 -28.82
C ILE A 33 8.75 -0.38 -29.19
N GLU A 34 8.06 0.78 -29.17
CA GLU A 34 6.63 0.93 -29.53
C GLU A 34 6.32 0.62 -31.00
N ALA A 35 7.33 0.63 -31.87
CA ALA A 35 7.16 0.37 -33.30
C ALA A 35 7.24 -1.13 -33.68
N LEU A 36 7.81 -1.99 -32.81
CA LEU A 36 8.16 -3.36 -33.20
C LEU A 36 7.09 -4.41 -32.86
N HIS A 37 6.17 -4.17 -31.92
CA HIS A 37 5.17 -5.18 -31.51
C HIS A 37 3.74 -4.67 -31.23
N ARG A 38 3.28 -3.59 -31.88
CA ARG A 38 1.86 -3.19 -31.83
C ARG A 38 1.01 -3.95 -32.85
N THR A 39 0.95 -5.27 -32.73
CA THR A 39 -0.08 -6.06 -33.41
C THR A 39 -1.45 -5.75 -32.78
N GLU A 40 -2.52 -6.02 -33.52
CA GLU A 40 -3.88 -5.89 -32.98
C GLU A 40 -4.07 -6.80 -31.75
N GLU A 41 -3.37 -7.93 -31.73
CA GLU A 41 -3.33 -8.88 -30.62
C GLU A 41 -2.76 -8.24 -29.34
N TRP A 42 -1.67 -7.46 -29.44
CA TRP A 42 -1.11 -6.75 -28.28
C TRP A 42 -2.09 -5.71 -27.73
N ARG A 43 -2.74 -4.93 -28.61
CA ARG A 43 -3.73 -3.92 -28.19
C ARG A 43 -4.92 -4.55 -27.48
N GLU A 44 -5.34 -5.73 -27.94
CA GLU A 44 -6.41 -6.46 -27.29
C GLU A 44 -5.98 -6.97 -25.91
N GLN A 45 -4.77 -7.55 -25.78
CA GLN A 45 -4.24 -7.94 -24.47
C GLN A 45 -4.13 -6.74 -23.53
N TYR A 46 -3.64 -5.61 -24.03
CA TYR A 46 -3.57 -4.36 -23.28
C TYR A 46 -4.94 -3.91 -22.77
N ARG A 47 -5.96 -3.90 -23.64
CA ARG A 47 -7.34 -3.58 -23.24
C ARG A 47 -7.87 -4.53 -22.17
N ILE A 48 -7.59 -5.82 -22.31
CA ILE A 48 -8.01 -6.85 -21.36
C ILE A 48 -7.38 -6.61 -19.99
N VAL A 49 -6.04 -6.42 -19.91
CA VAL A 49 -5.37 -6.20 -18.61
C VAL A 49 -5.74 -4.88 -17.96
N GLN A 50 -6.10 -3.85 -18.75
CA GLN A 50 -6.63 -2.60 -18.20
C GLN A 50 -7.99 -2.76 -17.53
N GLN A 51 -8.83 -3.69 -18.02
CA GLN A 51 -10.14 -3.98 -17.42
C GLN A 51 -10.02 -4.97 -16.26
N ASP A 52 -9.15 -5.96 -16.39
CA ASP A 52 -8.87 -6.98 -15.38
C ASP A 52 -7.38 -7.33 -15.34
N GLY A 53 -6.64 -6.77 -14.38
CA GLY A 53 -5.21 -7.06 -14.21
C GLY A 53 -4.91 -8.55 -13.97
N LEU A 54 -5.86 -9.34 -13.44
CA LEU A 54 -5.66 -10.78 -13.25
C LEU A 54 -5.76 -11.58 -14.55
N ALA A 55 -6.24 -10.97 -15.64
CA ALA A 55 -6.23 -11.60 -16.95
C ALA A 55 -4.81 -11.92 -17.44
N LEU A 56 -3.80 -11.25 -16.88
CA LEU A 56 -2.38 -11.56 -17.13
C LEU A 56 -2.06 -13.05 -16.94
N LYS A 57 -2.72 -13.74 -16.00
CA LYS A 57 -2.52 -15.18 -15.76
C LYS A 57 -2.78 -16.07 -16.99
N ASN A 58 -3.64 -15.60 -17.89
CA ASN A 58 -4.06 -16.30 -19.10
C ASN A 58 -3.35 -15.73 -20.34
N ALA A 59 -2.56 -14.67 -20.20
CA ALA A 59 -1.86 -14.05 -21.31
C ALA A 59 -0.74 -14.96 -21.83
N PRO A 60 -0.49 -14.98 -23.15
CA PRO A 60 0.64 -15.72 -23.73
C PRO A 60 1.97 -15.30 -23.09
N GLN A 61 2.96 -16.20 -23.12
CA GLN A 61 4.23 -15.99 -22.41
C GLN A 61 4.92 -14.69 -22.82
N ASP A 62 4.93 -14.36 -24.12
CA ASP A 62 5.56 -13.15 -24.65
C ASP A 62 4.96 -11.87 -24.03
N PHE A 63 3.66 -11.89 -23.71
CA PHE A 63 2.97 -10.79 -23.03
C PHE A 63 3.25 -10.74 -21.53
N ARG A 64 3.41 -11.90 -20.88
CA ARG A 64 3.81 -11.97 -19.46
C ARG A 64 5.28 -11.59 -19.23
N SER A 65 6.09 -11.62 -20.29
CA SER A 65 7.46 -11.12 -20.32
C SER A 65 7.55 -9.67 -20.85
N ASP A 66 6.43 -9.05 -21.21
CA ASP A 66 6.37 -7.63 -21.58
C ASP A 66 6.21 -6.77 -20.32
N ARG A 67 7.26 -6.02 -20.00
CA ARG A 67 7.34 -5.17 -18.82
C ARG A 67 6.20 -4.15 -18.75
N GLU A 68 5.84 -3.52 -19.87
CA GLU A 68 4.82 -2.48 -19.91
C GLU A 68 3.44 -3.08 -19.62
N LEU A 69 3.12 -4.19 -20.28
CA LEU A 69 1.85 -4.90 -20.06
C LEU A 69 1.74 -5.40 -18.61
N VAL A 70 2.82 -5.94 -18.06
CA VAL A 70 2.87 -6.39 -16.66
C VAL A 70 2.68 -5.22 -15.69
N ALA A 71 3.31 -4.07 -15.95
CA ALA A 71 3.15 -2.87 -15.14
C ALA A 71 1.71 -2.36 -15.16
N GLU A 72 1.04 -2.37 -16.32
CA GLU A 72 -0.37 -2.02 -16.46
C GLU A 72 -1.28 -3.01 -15.75
N ALA A 73 -1.01 -4.32 -15.87
CA ALA A 73 -1.76 -5.34 -15.16
C ALA A 73 -1.64 -5.18 -13.64
N CYS A 74 -0.43 -4.91 -13.12
CA CYS A 74 -0.19 -4.64 -11.70
C CYS A 74 -0.87 -3.34 -11.25
N TRP A 75 -0.96 -2.35 -12.13
CA TRP A 75 -1.68 -1.11 -11.87
C TRP A 75 -3.20 -1.31 -11.81
N ALA A 76 -3.76 -2.17 -12.67
CA ALA A 76 -5.17 -2.52 -12.62
C ALA A 76 -5.51 -3.39 -11.40
N ASN A 77 -4.63 -4.34 -11.06
CA ASN A 77 -4.76 -5.20 -9.89
C ASN A 77 -3.38 -5.60 -9.34
N GLY A 78 -3.05 -5.17 -8.12
CA GLY A 78 -1.74 -5.43 -7.53
C GLY A 78 -1.38 -6.91 -7.36
N LEU A 79 -2.38 -7.81 -7.34
CA LEU A 79 -2.13 -9.25 -7.29
C LEU A 79 -1.66 -9.84 -8.63
N ALA A 80 -1.69 -9.08 -9.73
CA ALA A 80 -1.19 -9.53 -11.03
C ALA A 80 0.30 -9.90 -10.99
N LEU A 81 1.08 -9.31 -10.07
CA LEU A 81 2.50 -9.60 -9.87
C LEU A 81 2.79 -11.09 -9.65
N GLN A 82 1.86 -11.84 -9.04
CA GLN A 82 2.02 -13.28 -8.84
C GLN A 82 2.15 -14.09 -10.15
N HIS A 83 1.74 -13.50 -11.28
CA HIS A 83 1.78 -14.11 -12.60
C HIS A 83 2.96 -13.62 -13.45
N ALA A 84 3.80 -12.75 -12.89
CA ALA A 84 4.96 -12.15 -13.55
C ALA A 84 6.22 -12.25 -12.66
N PRO A 85 6.70 -13.48 -12.36
CA PRO A 85 7.83 -13.69 -11.46
C PRO A 85 9.13 -13.08 -11.96
N ASP A 86 9.28 -12.91 -13.27
CA ASP A 86 10.45 -12.28 -13.90
C ASP A 86 10.59 -10.78 -13.58
N PHE A 87 9.55 -10.17 -13.00
CA PHE A 87 9.50 -8.75 -12.63
C PHE A 87 9.33 -8.54 -11.12
N ASN A 88 9.61 -9.55 -10.29
CA ASN A 88 9.50 -9.41 -8.85
C ASN A 88 10.60 -8.56 -8.21
N ASP A 89 11.68 -8.28 -8.93
CA ASP A 89 12.78 -7.39 -8.58
C ASP A 89 12.74 -6.06 -9.34
N ASP A 90 11.81 -5.90 -10.30
CA ASP A 90 11.57 -4.62 -10.96
C ASP A 90 10.85 -3.68 -9.99
N TRP A 91 11.60 -2.69 -9.52
CA TRP A 91 11.11 -1.71 -8.55
C TRP A 91 9.83 -1.02 -9.01
N GLU A 92 9.71 -0.63 -10.27
CA GLU A 92 8.52 0.12 -10.74
C GLU A 92 7.29 -0.77 -10.81
N VAL A 93 7.45 -2.00 -11.31
CA VAL A 93 6.35 -2.98 -11.39
C VAL A 93 5.85 -3.32 -9.98
N VAL A 94 6.78 -3.62 -9.07
CA VAL A 94 6.45 -3.94 -7.68
C VAL A 94 5.84 -2.75 -6.97
N MET A 95 6.35 -1.54 -7.17
CA MET A 95 5.81 -0.31 -6.59
C MET A 95 4.37 -0.05 -7.05
N CYS A 96 4.04 -0.36 -8.31
CA CYS A 96 2.66 -0.31 -8.81
C CYS A 96 1.77 -1.34 -8.12
N ALA A 97 2.25 -2.58 -8.00
CA ALA A 97 1.53 -3.67 -7.37
C ALA A 97 1.21 -3.35 -5.90
N VAL A 98 2.20 -2.96 -5.09
CA VAL A 98 2.01 -2.65 -3.68
C VAL A 98 1.20 -1.39 -3.44
N SER A 99 1.22 -0.44 -4.38
CA SER A 99 0.39 0.77 -4.32
C SER A 99 -1.10 0.49 -4.49
N LYS A 100 -1.45 -0.61 -5.18
CA LYS A 100 -2.83 -1.04 -5.40
C LYS A 100 -3.29 -2.09 -4.41
N ASN A 101 -2.37 -2.93 -3.94
CA ASN A 101 -2.61 -3.90 -2.89
C ASN A 101 -1.29 -4.21 -2.16
N GLY A 102 -1.14 -3.73 -0.93
CA GLY A 102 0.06 -3.89 -0.12
C GLY A 102 0.41 -5.35 0.15
N THR A 103 -0.54 -6.29 0.06
CA THR A 103 -0.22 -7.73 0.17
C THR A 103 0.59 -8.26 -1.01
N ALA A 104 0.62 -7.55 -2.15
CA ALA A 104 1.46 -7.89 -3.29
C ALA A 104 2.96 -7.92 -2.96
N LEU A 105 3.38 -7.29 -1.85
CA LEU A 105 4.74 -7.36 -1.33
C LEU A 105 5.23 -8.81 -1.15
N MET A 106 4.33 -9.77 -0.87
CA MET A 106 4.68 -11.18 -0.74
C MET A 106 5.26 -11.80 -2.02
N TRP A 107 4.98 -11.20 -3.18
CA TRP A 107 5.46 -11.66 -4.48
C TRP A 107 6.71 -10.93 -4.95
N ALA A 108 7.12 -9.86 -4.25
CA ALA A 108 8.35 -9.16 -4.52
C ALA A 108 9.58 -10.01 -4.13
N SER A 109 10.71 -9.75 -4.77
CA SER A 109 12.00 -10.34 -4.42
C SER A 109 12.43 -9.97 -2.99
N ASP A 110 13.31 -10.78 -2.39
CA ASP A 110 13.85 -10.50 -1.05
C ASP A 110 14.52 -9.11 -0.96
N VAL A 111 15.11 -8.65 -2.07
CA VAL A 111 15.73 -7.32 -2.18
C VAL A 111 14.69 -6.22 -1.98
N LEU A 112 13.55 -6.32 -2.66
CA LEU A 112 12.48 -5.33 -2.55
C LEU A 112 11.62 -5.49 -1.29
N GLN A 113 11.55 -6.69 -0.71
CA GLN A 113 11.01 -6.89 0.64
C GLN A 113 11.89 -6.25 1.73
N ALA A 114 13.16 -5.99 1.43
CA ALA A 114 14.08 -5.23 2.28
C ALA A 114 14.19 -3.75 1.91
N ASP A 115 13.52 -3.31 0.85
CA ASP A 115 13.48 -1.90 0.45
C ASP A 115 12.48 -1.13 1.32
N LYS A 116 13.00 -0.16 2.09
CA LYS A 116 12.19 0.62 3.04
C LYS A 116 11.09 1.43 2.34
N GLU A 117 11.31 1.95 1.14
CA GLU A 117 10.32 2.76 0.42
C GLU A 117 9.16 1.88 -0.07
N VAL A 118 9.48 0.73 -0.68
CA VAL A 118 8.48 -0.24 -1.15
C VAL A 118 7.64 -0.77 0.03
N VAL A 119 8.29 -1.16 1.13
CA VAL A 119 7.60 -1.67 2.31
C VAL A 119 6.75 -0.59 2.97
N LEU A 120 7.25 0.64 3.11
CA LEU A 120 6.44 1.75 3.65
C LEU A 120 5.19 2.00 2.82
N ARG A 121 5.30 1.91 1.48
CA ARG A 121 4.14 2.04 0.61
C ARG A 121 3.15 0.91 0.85
N ALA A 122 3.63 -0.33 0.91
CA ALA A 122 2.80 -1.51 1.14
C ALA A 122 2.06 -1.47 2.49
N VAL A 123 2.75 -1.11 3.59
CA VAL A 123 2.12 -1.07 4.92
C VAL A 123 1.15 0.10 5.11
N LYS A 124 1.34 1.20 4.38
CA LYS A 124 0.38 2.32 4.35
C LYS A 124 -0.90 1.96 3.60
N GLU A 125 -0.80 1.12 2.57
CA GLU A 125 -1.99 0.56 1.90
C GLU A 125 -2.66 -0.48 2.82
N ASN A 126 -1.90 -1.47 3.28
CA ASN A 126 -2.38 -2.52 4.17
C ASN A 126 -1.34 -2.83 5.26
N GLY A 127 -1.63 -2.43 6.51
CA GLY A 127 -0.71 -2.66 7.63
C GLY A 127 -0.33 -4.14 7.86
N GLY A 128 -1.13 -5.08 7.37
CA GLY A 128 -0.79 -6.51 7.38
C GLY A 128 0.38 -6.89 6.47
N ALA A 129 0.74 -6.05 5.50
CA ALA A 129 1.88 -6.25 4.59
C ALA A 129 3.22 -6.35 5.35
N LEU A 130 3.28 -5.83 6.58
CA LEU A 130 4.44 -5.97 7.46
C LEU A 130 4.89 -7.44 7.63
N ALA A 131 3.97 -8.40 7.49
CA ALA A 131 4.28 -9.83 7.53
C ALA A 131 5.30 -10.27 6.47
N TYR A 132 5.34 -9.58 5.33
CA TYR A 132 6.18 -9.89 4.17
C TYR A 132 7.43 -9.01 4.09
N ALA A 133 7.60 -8.07 5.02
CA ALA A 133 8.82 -7.28 5.07
C ALA A 133 9.99 -8.11 5.61
N SER A 134 11.20 -7.72 5.21
CA SER A 134 12.44 -8.31 5.73
C SER A 134 12.48 -8.25 7.27
N GLN A 135 13.26 -9.15 7.88
CA GLN A 135 13.41 -9.16 9.33
C GLN A 135 13.94 -7.82 9.88
N GLU A 136 14.80 -7.15 9.11
CA GLU A 136 15.36 -5.85 9.46
C GLU A 136 14.28 -4.76 9.46
N LEU A 137 13.41 -4.72 8.45
CA LEU A 137 12.33 -3.73 8.39
C LEU A 137 11.20 -4.02 9.39
N ARG A 138 11.04 -5.26 9.84
CA ARG A 138 10.16 -5.60 10.98
C ARG A 138 10.71 -5.15 12.34
N ARG A 139 11.99 -4.76 12.39
CA ARG A 139 12.65 -4.09 13.53
C ARG A 139 12.75 -2.57 13.33
N ASP A 140 12.47 -2.06 12.14
CA ASP A 140 12.46 -0.63 11.86
C ASP A 140 11.23 0.00 12.50
N ARG A 141 11.48 0.92 13.45
CA ARG A 141 10.42 1.54 14.23
C ARG A 141 9.44 2.35 13.37
N ASP A 142 9.93 3.04 12.33
CA ASP A 142 9.08 3.89 11.48
C ASP A 142 8.15 3.02 10.62
N VAL A 143 8.68 1.93 10.07
CA VAL A 143 7.91 0.96 9.28
C VAL A 143 6.83 0.30 10.13
N VAL A 144 7.19 -0.16 11.33
CA VAL A 144 6.23 -0.78 12.25
C VAL A 144 5.19 0.23 12.72
N LEU A 145 5.57 1.47 13.04
CA LEU A 145 4.63 2.52 13.40
C LEU A 145 3.63 2.78 12.28
N ALA A 146 4.09 2.95 11.04
CA ALA A 146 3.20 3.11 9.88
C ALA A 146 2.23 1.92 9.74
N ALA A 147 2.73 0.69 9.90
CA ALA A 147 1.90 -0.51 9.82
C ALA A 147 0.83 -0.58 10.92
N VAL A 148 1.19 -0.31 12.18
CA VAL A 148 0.23 -0.36 13.30
C VAL A 148 -0.75 0.80 13.31
N GLN A 149 -0.35 1.97 12.77
CA GLN A 149 -1.26 3.10 12.52
C GLN A 149 -2.31 2.74 11.48
N GLN A 150 -1.91 2.05 10.41
CA GLN A 150 -2.85 1.57 9.39
C GLN A 150 -3.73 0.41 9.88
N ARG A 151 -3.15 -0.53 10.65
CA ARG A 151 -3.88 -1.67 11.21
C ARG A 151 -3.22 -2.13 12.52
N GLY A 152 -3.85 -1.86 13.65
CA GLY A 152 -3.29 -2.19 14.98
C GLY A 152 -2.87 -3.66 15.14
N MET A 153 -3.58 -4.59 14.52
CA MET A 153 -3.23 -6.02 14.52
C MET A 153 -1.90 -6.36 13.82
N ALA A 154 -1.31 -5.43 13.05
CA ALA A 154 0.01 -5.57 12.44
C ALA A 154 1.12 -5.75 13.49
N LEU A 155 0.91 -5.32 14.74
CA LEU A 155 1.84 -5.49 15.84
C LEU A 155 2.31 -6.95 16.02
N ARG A 156 1.48 -7.93 15.67
CA ARG A 156 1.86 -9.36 15.71
C ARG A 156 3.11 -9.70 14.89
N TYR A 157 3.35 -8.95 13.81
CA TYR A 157 4.44 -9.16 12.86
C TYR A 157 5.70 -8.36 13.23
N ALA A 158 5.59 -7.36 14.10
CA ALA A 158 6.73 -6.60 14.59
C ALA A 158 7.72 -7.51 15.34
N ALA A 159 8.97 -7.09 15.36
CA ALA A 159 10.00 -7.73 16.19
C ALA A 159 9.67 -7.58 17.68
N GLU A 160 10.21 -8.49 18.49
CA GLU A 160 9.86 -8.59 19.92
C GLU A 160 10.24 -7.33 20.70
N GLU A 161 11.33 -6.68 20.30
CA GLU A 161 11.80 -5.42 20.87
C GLU A 161 10.74 -4.31 20.72
N LEU A 162 10.10 -4.22 19.55
CA LEU A 162 9.06 -3.22 19.27
C LEU A 162 7.70 -3.58 19.86
N LYS A 163 7.46 -4.85 20.20
CA LYS A 163 6.30 -5.27 21.01
C LYS A 163 6.43 -4.84 22.47
N GLY A 164 7.63 -4.48 22.92
CA GLY A 164 7.90 -3.84 24.21
C GLY A 164 7.93 -2.32 24.18
N ASP A 165 7.87 -1.69 22.99
CA ASP A 165 7.84 -0.24 22.86
C ASP A 165 6.45 0.29 23.24
N ARG A 166 6.39 1.09 24.32
CA ARG A 166 5.14 1.64 24.85
C ARG A 166 4.38 2.46 23.81
N ASP A 167 5.07 3.23 22.97
CA ASP A 167 4.43 4.12 21.98
C ASP A 167 3.88 3.31 20.80
N VAL A 168 4.65 2.34 20.31
CA VAL A 168 4.19 1.43 19.23
C VAL A 168 2.96 0.65 19.70
N VAL A 169 3.01 0.06 20.89
CA VAL A 169 1.91 -0.73 21.45
C VAL A 169 0.68 0.13 21.73
N LYS A 170 0.85 1.35 22.27
CA LYS A 170 -0.26 2.29 22.45
C LYS A 170 -0.90 2.64 21.10
N THR A 171 -0.09 2.91 20.09
CA THR A 171 -0.58 3.24 18.74
C THR A 171 -1.37 2.08 18.14
N ALA A 172 -0.88 0.85 18.30
CA ALA A 172 -1.57 -0.36 17.88
C ALA A 172 -2.89 -0.59 18.66
N ALA A 173 -2.89 -0.38 19.97
CA ALA A 173 -4.06 -0.54 20.84
C ALA A 173 -5.18 0.45 20.54
N ARG A 174 -4.82 1.69 20.17
CA ARG A 174 -5.78 2.70 19.70
C ARG A 174 -6.51 2.27 18.44
N GLN A 175 -5.80 1.64 17.49
CA GLN A 175 -6.40 1.10 16.27
C GLN A 175 -7.19 -0.19 16.52
N SER A 176 -6.71 -1.05 17.41
CA SER A 176 -7.43 -2.25 17.82
C SER A 176 -7.02 -2.65 19.23
N LYS A 177 -7.95 -2.60 20.19
CA LYS A 177 -7.69 -3.06 21.57
C LYS A 177 -7.17 -4.49 21.63
N ARG A 178 -7.54 -5.33 20.64
CA ARG A 178 -7.04 -6.72 20.52
C ARG A 178 -5.53 -6.76 20.24
N ALA A 179 -4.92 -5.71 19.71
CA ALA A 179 -3.48 -5.65 19.47
C ALA A 179 -2.66 -5.82 20.77
N LEU A 180 -3.20 -5.43 21.92
CA LEU A 180 -2.56 -5.63 23.23
C LEU A 180 -2.22 -7.09 23.53
N MET A 181 -2.88 -8.06 22.89
CA MET A 181 -2.53 -9.48 23.04
C MET A 181 -1.14 -9.84 22.49
N TYR A 182 -0.61 -9.00 21.59
CA TYR A 182 0.72 -9.17 20.98
C TYR A 182 1.78 -8.26 21.61
N ALA A 183 1.42 -7.43 22.58
CA ALA A 183 2.40 -6.67 23.34
C ALA A 183 3.25 -7.60 24.20
N ALA A 184 4.47 -7.16 24.51
CA ALA A 184 5.34 -7.86 25.43
C ALA A 184 4.65 -8.09 26.78
N ASP A 185 4.99 -9.21 27.42
CA ASP A 185 4.32 -9.69 28.63
C ASP A 185 4.25 -8.65 29.76
N PHE A 186 5.32 -7.88 29.95
CA PHE A 186 5.39 -6.87 31.00
C PHE A 186 4.44 -5.69 30.76
N LEU A 187 4.20 -5.30 29.49
CA LEU A 187 3.20 -4.28 29.15
C LEU A 187 1.78 -4.81 29.26
N ARG A 188 1.55 -6.05 28.81
CA ARG A 188 0.23 -6.69 28.89
C ARG A 188 -0.23 -6.93 30.32
N LYS A 189 0.71 -7.17 31.24
CA LYS A 189 0.46 -7.40 32.67
C LYS A 189 0.43 -6.11 33.50
N ASP A 190 0.84 -4.96 32.93
CA ASP A 190 0.78 -3.64 33.59
C ASP A 190 -0.66 -3.08 33.45
N PRO A 191 -1.47 -3.08 34.52
CA PRO A 191 -2.87 -2.63 34.45
C PRO A 191 -2.97 -1.14 34.16
N ALA A 192 -2.01 -0.33 34.64
CA ALA A 192 -1.99 1.10 34.40
C ALA A 192 -1.74 1.38 32.91
N PHE A 193 -0.80 0.66 32.29
CA PHE A 193 -0.57 0.75 30.85
C PHE A 193 -1.76 0.25 30.02
N VAL A 194 -2.32 -0.92 30.35
CA VAL A 194 -3.48 -1.46 29.62
C VAL A 194 -4.66 -0.52 29.70
N GLN A 195 -4.91 0.08 30.87
CA GLN A 195 -5.94 1.10 31.04
C GLN A 195 -5.61 2.34 30.21
N GLU A 196 -4.40 2.88 30.32
CA GLU A 196 -3.96 4.04 29.54
C GLU A 196 -4.15 3.83 28.02
N ALA A 197 -3.66 2.70 27.50
CA ALA A 197 -3.76 2.33 26.09
C ALA A 197 -5.20 2.06 25.63
N SER A 198 -6.10 1.70 26.55
CA SER A 198 -7.52 1.42 26.25
C SER A 198 -8.44 2.64 26.40
N THR A 199 -8.01 3.66 27.14
CA THR A 199 -8.83 4.82 27.53
C THR A 199 -8.60 6.02 26.61
N GLN A 200 -7.41 6.15 26.02
CA GLN A 200 -7.20 7.16 24.99
C GLN A 200 -8.00 6.76 23.75
N ALA A 201 -9.01 7.58 23.44
CA ALA A 201 -9.74 7.55 22.18
C ALA A 201 -8.74 7.51 21.01
N PRO A 202 -9.14 6.99 19.82
CA PRO A 202 -8.37 7.27 18.61
C PRO A 202 -8.03 8.77 18.61
N PRO A 203 -6.80 9.16 18.23
CA PRO A 203 -6.48 10.58 18.16
C PRO A 203 -7.61 11.25 17.39
N ASP A 204 -8.27 12.23 18.01
CA ASP A 204 -9.16 13.11 17.27
C ASP A 204 -8.37 13.58 16.05
N PRO A 205 -8.94 13.51 14.83
CA PRO A 205 -8.30 14.16 13.69
C PRO A 205 -8.01 15.60 14.12
N GLU A 206 -6.77 16.06 13.90
CA GLU A 206 -6.23 17.30 14.46
C GLU A 206 -7.26 18.45 14.54
N PRO A 207 -7.27 19.26 15.61
CA PRO A 207 -8.23 20.33 15.80
C PRO A 207 -8.03 21.44 14.75
N GLY A 208 -8.74 21.30 13.64
CA GLY A 208 -8.92 22.30 12.58
C GLY A 208 -10.32 22.26 11.95
N LEU A 209 -11.28 21.57 12.58
CA LEU A 209 -12.61 21.27 12.03
C LEU A 209 -13.74 21.77 12.96
N ALA A 210 -13.67 23.03 13.39
CA ALA A 210 -14.82 23.68 14.00
C ALA A 210 -15.85 24.05 12.93
N GLU A 211 -17.09 23.65 13.19
CA GLU A 211 -18.33 23.90 12.47
C GLU A 211 -18.39 25.25 11.75
N VAL A 212 -18.47 25.22 10.42
CA VAL A 212 -19.07 26.32 9.65
C VAL A 212 -20.14 25.70 8.77
N ILE A 213 -21.39 25.88 9.17
CA ILE A 213 -22.57 25.60 8.37
C ILE A 213 -22.46 26.46 7.10
N PRO A 214 -22.32 25.90 5.88
CA PRO A 214 -22.32 26.70 4.67
C PRO A 214 -23.77 27.17 4.37
N PRO A 215 -24.00 28.46 4.10
CA PRO A 215 -25.30 28.93 3.64
C PRO A 215 -25.49 28.52 2.18
N GLY A 216 -26.57 27.83 1.82
CA GLY A 216 -26.93 27.75 0.41
C GLY A 216 -27.73 26.56 -0.13
N TYR A 217 -28.15 25.58 0.68
CA TYR A 217 -29.07 24.54 0.20
C TYR A 217 -30.40 24.56 0.96
N GLY A 218 -31.27 25.48 0.54
CA GLY A 218 -32.72 25.35 0.72
C GLY A 218 -33.31 24.48 -0.42
N PRO A 219 -34.49 23.86 -0.23
CA PRO A 219 -35.12 23.05 -1.26
C PRO A 219 -35.76 23.97 -2.31
N GLY A 220 -35.33 23.85 -3.56
CA GLY A 220 -35.86 24.62 -4.69
C GLY A 220 -36.62 23.73 -5.67
N LEU A 221 -37.94 23.69 -5.46
CA LEU A 221 -39.05 23.32 -6.36
C LEU A 221 -39.07 21.94 -7.03
#